data_AF-A0AAD5ID62-F1
#
_entry.id   AF-A0AAD5ID62-F1
#
_cell.length_a   1.000
_cell.length_b   1.000
_cell.length_c   1.000
_cell.angle_alpha   90.00
_cell.angle_beta   90.00
_cell.angle_gamma   90.00
#
_symmetry.space_group_name_H-M   'P 1'
#
loop_
_entity.id
_entity.type
_entity.pdbx_description
1 polymer ?
#
loop_
_entity_poly.entity_id
_entity_poly.type
_entity_poly.pdbx_seq_one_letter_code
_entity_poly.pdbx_strand_id
1 'polypeptide(L)'
;MNTKDDLVSHLPDDILHCIISLLPYKSAVKTSILSTRWKNLWKMNLVRMGTIEGAVIAISSFLIDFNDLYRFRNIWGIQFNFHRGNVLLASVSPNRKLHLDFSTTKQEFPRQFGWQLDLNCQRSVYLPPPPTFFIKTLHLVSVSYYTNEAVSSLVSNFHFLESLIIAKCNGLRSLRIVGSRMLGNLTVFDCPQLKSLHIKASKLHTFRYRGVLPWFSFEYYESSLADAMFDFRKGPGYRFVNHDFNVFLCGIRSAKNLTLCRWTFEKLIYPSLPQHRFYFLNILTVKELWWIDCLNDEELYDTDTLIYFLKFCPSLEILSVTIDPKSYQVLGTGTFFPEITRHTGLEKLRVVKLDGFRSQEDEISLAEKLKEVFSAEPKIVATASNGNSLRRLVKVTELEEEEGSFCYKFVEEVKHINELCPKHPHMGL
;
A
#
# COMPACT_ATOMS: atom_id res chain seq x y z
N MET A 1 13.91 -44.75 -33.96
CA MET A 1 13.40 -43.77 -32.97
C MET A 1 12.06 -43.29 -33.47
N ASN A 2 10.98 -43.63 -32.76
CA ASN A 2 9.61 -43.34 -33.16
C ASN A 2 9.32 -41.86 -32.83
N THR A 3 9.55 -40.95 -33.78
CA THR A 3 9.12 -39.55 -33.66
C THR A 3 7.61 -39.56 -33.75
N LYS A 4 6.92 -39.53 -32.59
CA LYS A 4 5.49 -39.19 -32.56
C LYS A 4 5.35 -37.84 -33.27
N ASP A 5 4.75 -37.85 -34.46
CA ASP A 5 4.46 -36.62 -35.19
C ASP A 5 3.75 -35.64 -34.26
N ASP A 6 4.32 -34.45 -34.11
CA ASP A 6 3.72 -33.38 -33.32
C ASP A 6 2.52 -32.81 -34.10
N LEU A 7 1.42 -33.55 -34.11
CA LEU A 7 0.17 -33.22 -34.81
C LEU A 7 -0.37 -31.84 -34.37
N VAL A 8 -0.07 -31.45 -33.13
CA VAL A 8 -0.49 -30.17 -32.56
C VAL A 8 0.29 -29.02 -33.21
N SER A 9 1.60 -29.15 -33.43
CA SER A 9 2.39 -28.17 -34.20
C SER A 9 2.10 -28.14 -35.69
N HIS A 10 1.32 -29.08 -36.25
CA HIS A 10 0.89 -29.07 -37.67
C HIS A 10 -0.41 -28.30 -37.91
N LEU A 11 -1.12 -27.89 -36.85
CA LEU A 11 -2.35 -27.11 -36.99
C LEU A 11 -2.08 -25.74 -37.66
N PRO A 12 -3.05 -25.18 -38.39
CA PRO A 12 -2.96 -23.81 -38.91
C PRO A 12 -2.74 -22.80 -37.78
N ASP A 13 -2.02 -21.71 -38.07
CA ASP A 13 -1.70 -20.68 -37.06
C ASP A 13 -2.97 -20.12 -36.39
N ASP A 14 -4.08 -19.98 -37.12
CA ASP A 14 -5.36 -19.52 -36.58
C ASP A 14 -5.94 -20.44 -35.50
N ILE A 15 -5.74 -21.76 -35.64
CA ILE A 15 -6.18 -22.74 -34.64
C ILE A 15 -5.23 -22.74 -33.44
N LEU A 16 -3.93 -22.65 -33.69
CA LEU A 16 -2.94 -22.49 -32.62
C LEU A 16 -3.19 -21.23 -31.80
N HIS A 17 -3.60 -20.15 -32.47
CA HIS A 17 -4.01 -18.90 -31.86
C HIS A 17 -5.25 -19.05 -30.98
N CYS A 18 -6.26 -19.76 -31.47
CA CYS A 18 -7.46 -20.07 -30.69
C CYS A 18 -7.13 -20.91 -29.45
N ILE A 19 -6.25 -21.91 -29.56
CA ILE A 19 -5.83 -22.72 -28.41
C ILE A 19 -5.15 -21.84 -27.36
N ILE A 20 -4.24 -20.95 -27.77
CA ILE A 20 -3.48 -20.09 -26.85
C ILE A 20 -4.35 -19.01 -26.20
N SER A 21 -5.31 -18.43 -26.93
CA SER A 21 -6.25 -17.46 -26.36
C SER A 21 -7.15 -18.07 -25.28
N LEU A 22 -7.35 -19.39 -25.32
CA LEU A 22 -8.07 -20.17 -24.33
C LEU A 22 -7.18 -20.71 -23.20
N LEU A 23 -5.93 -20.24 -23.07
CA LEU A 23 -5.02 -20.60 -21.98
C LEU A 23 -4.75 -19.42 -21.04
N PRO A 24 -4.72 -19.65 -19.70
CA PRO A 24 -4.32 -18.63 -18.74
C PRO A 24 -2.93 -18.07 -19.09
N TYR A 25 -2.66 -16.81 -18.77
CA TYR A 25 -1.41 -16.13 -19.16
C TYR A 25 -0.14 -16.97 -18.89
N LYS A 26 0.00 -17.53 -17.67
CA LYS A 26 1.14 -18.38 -17.32
C LYS A 26 1.22 -19.66 -18.14
N SER A 27 0.08 -20.26 -18.47
CA SER A 27 0.00 -21.47 -19.30
C SER A 27 0.27 -21.16 -20.77
N ALA A 28 -0.25 -20.03 -21.29
CA ALA A 28 0.05 -19.52 -22.63
C ALA A 28 1.55 -19.22 -22.80
N VAL A 29 2.20 -18.61 -21.80
CA VAL A 29 3.66 -18.42 -21.86
C VAL A 29 4.38 -19.77 -21.84
N LYS A 30 3.92 -20.75 -21.05
CA LYS A 30 4.49 -22.10 -21.03
C LYS A 30 4.32 -22.86 -22.34
N THR A 31 3.39 -22.51 -23.22
CA THR A 31 3.35 -23.17 -24.53
C THR A 31 4.58 -22.84 -25.39
N SER A 32 5.34 -21.79 -25.05
CA SER A 32 6.57 -21.41 -25.76
C SER A 32 7.67 -22.48 -25.73
N ILE A 33 7.61 -23.45 -24.82
CA ILE A 33 8.55 -24.56 -24.74
C ILE A 33 8.12 -25.80 -25.53
N LEU A 34 6.90 -25.81 -26.10
CA LEU A 34 6.38 -26.97 -26.84
C LEU A 34 7.10 -27.16 -28.18
N SER A 35 7.29 -26.07 -28.94
CA SER A 35 8.16 -26.07 -30.13
C SER A 35 8.57 -24.65 -30.53
N THR A 36 9.50 -24.52 -31.48
CA THR A 36 9.94 -23.22 -32.02
C THR A 36 8.79 -22.41 -32.59
N ARG A 37 7.78 -23.06 -33.17
CA ARG A 37 6.56 -22.41 -33.71
C ARG A 37 5.75 -21.75 -32.59
N TRP A 38 5.64 -22.37 -31.41
CA TRP A 38 4.88 -21.85 -30.28
C TRP A 38 5.59 -20.74 -29.48
N LYS A 39 6.90 -20.55 -29.71
CA LYS A 39 7.77 -19.65 -28.93
C LYS A 39 7.24 -18.22 -28.79
N ASN A 40 6.57 -17.71 -29.83
CA ASN A 40 6.06 -16.34 -29.89
C ASN A 40 4.54 -16.23 -30.09
N LEU A 41 3.79 -17.33 -30.23
CA LEU A 41 2.35 -17.26 -30.53
C LEU A 41 1.53 -16.64 -29.38
N TRP A 42 1.97 -16.81 -28.13
CA TRP A 42 1.38 -16.12 -26.98
C TRP A 42 1.53 -14.60 -27.08
N LYS A 43 2.60 -14.11 -27.72
CA LYS A 43 2.79 -12.67 -27.97
C LYS A 43 1.82 -12.17 -29.04
N MET A 44 1.38 -12.98 -30.00
CA MET A 44 0.51 -12.52 -31.07
C MET A 44 -0.97 -12.42 -30.66
N ASN A 45 -1.45 -13.29 -29.76
CA ASN A 45 -2.84 -13.24 -29.29
C ASN A 45 -3.06 -12.33 -28.10
N LEU A 46 -2.07 -12.24 -27.22
CA LEU A 46 -2.17 -11.44 -26.01
C LEU A 46 -1.70 -10.01 -26.23
N VAL A 47 -1.00 -9.68 -27.33
CA VAL A 47 -0.55 -8.32 -27.63
C VAL A 47 -1.38 -7.72 -28.76
N ARG A 48 -2.30 -6.83 -28.42
CA ARG A 48 -3.07 -6.04 -29.41
C ARG A 48 -2.35 -4.72 -29.69
N MET A 49 -2.43 -4.23 -30.93
CA MET A 49 -1.89 -2.92 -31.31
C MET A 49 -3.04 -1.96 -31.62
N GLY A 50 -2.95 -0.70 -31.20
CA GLY A 50 -3.95 0.29 -31.60
C GLY A 50 -3.85 1.66 -30.92
N THR A 51 -4.97 2.37 -30.90
CA THR A 51 -5.11 3.64 -30.17
C THR A 51 -5.40 3.37 -28.70
N ILE A 52 -5.29 4.40 -27.86
CA ILE A 52 -5.65 4.27 -26.44
C ILE A 52 -7.14 3.98 -26.24
N GLU A 53 -8.01 4.53 -27.09
CA GLU A 53 -9.43 4.21 -27.11
C GLU A 53 -9.65 2.74 -27.48
N GLY A 54 -8.89 2.23 -28.45
CA GLY A 54 -8.85 0.81 -28.79
C GLY A 54 -8.44 -0.06 -27.60
N ALA A 55 -7.55 0.43 -26.73
CA ALA A 55 -7.16 -0.27 -25.51
C ALA A 55 -8.31 -0.37 -24.51
N VAL A 56 -9.10 0.70 -24.34
CA VAL A 56 -10.30 0.71 -23.50
C VAL A 56 -11.35 -0.26 -24.04
N ILE A 57 -11.59 -0.25 -25.35
CA ILE A 57 -12.51 -1.19 -26.01
C ILE A 57 -12.03 -2.63 -25.78
N ALA A 58 -10.73 -2.90 -25.97
CA ALA A 58 -10.16 -4.22 -25.76
C ALA A 58 -10.31 -4.70 -24.31
N ILE A 59 -10.14 -3.84 -23.30
CA ILE A 59 -10.42 -4.18 -21.90
C ILE A 59 -11.91 -4.50 -21.71
N SER A 60 -12.80 -3.65 -22.23
CA SER A 60 -14.25 -3.87 -22.10
C SER A 60 -14.68 -5.19 -22.73
N SER A 61 -14.20 -5.51 -23.95
CA SER A 61 -14.44 -6.80 -24.58
C SER A 61 -13.86 -7.95 -23.77
N PHE A 62 -12.64 -7.80 -23.26
CA PHE A 62 -12.00 -8.81 -22.42
C PHE A 62 -12.78 -9.09 -21.13
N LEU A 63 -13.41 -8.08 -20.53
CA LEU A 63 -14.26 -8.25 -19.34
C LEU A 63 -15.57 -8.97 -19.66
N ILE A 64 -16.15 -8.74 -20.84
CA ILE A 64 -17.34 -9.45 -21.31
C ILE A 64 -16.97 -10.92 -21.57
N ASP A 65 -15.94 -11.16 -22.37
CA ASP A 65 -15.43 -12.49 -22.69
C ASP A 65 -15.06 -13.27 -21.42
N PHE A 66 -14.49 -12.57 -20.39
CA PHE A 66 -14.11 -13.16 -19.10
C PHE A 66 -15.25 -13.98 -18.49
N ASN A 67 -16.48 -13.48 -18.61
CA ASN A 67 -17.66 -14.10 -18.03
C ASN A 67 -18.07 -15.39 -18.75
N ASP A 68 -17.89 -15.43 -20.08
CA ASP A 68 -18.48 -16.46 -20.93
C ASP A 68 -17.49 -17.59 -21.26
N LEU A 69 -16.18 -17.27 -21.36
CA LEU A 69 -15.18 -18.18 -21.92
C LEU A 69 -14.19 -18.78 -20.92
N TYR A 70 -14.09 -18.24 -19.70
CA TYR A 70 -12.94 -18.52 -18.84
C TYR A 70 -13.30 -19.23 -17.53
N ARG A 71 -12.60 -20.35 -17.24
CA ARG A 71 -12.77 -21.09 -15.98
C ARG A 71 -12.43 -20.22 -14.77
N PHE A 72 -13.36 -20.16 -13.81
CA PHE A 72 -13.37 -19.41 -12.54
C PHE A 72 -12.15 -19.55 -11.60
N ARG A 73 -11.06 -20.21 -11.98
CA ARG A 73 -9.90 -20.48 -11.10
C ARG A 73 -8.59 -19.82 -11.53
N ASN A 74 -8.53 -19.20 -12.70
CA ASN A 74 -7.28 -18.69 -13.26
C ASN A 74 -7.26 -17.16 -13.40
N ILE A 75 -6.05 -16.59 -13.33
CA ILE A 75 -5.81 -15.18 -13.69
C ILE A 75 -5.58 -15.12 -15.19
N TRP A 76 -6.30 -14.21 -15.84
CA TRP A 76 -6.21 -13.97 -17.27
C TRP A 76 -5.68 -12.56 -17.48
N GLY A 77 -4.93 -12.34 -18.55
CA GLY A 77 -4.45 -11.00 -18.85
C GLY A 77 -4.15 -10.81 -20.31
N ILE A 78 -4.28 -9.57 -20.74
CA ILE A 78 -4.00 -9.09 -22.09
C ILE A 78 -2.95 -8.00 -22.00
N GLN A 79 -2.14 -7.90 -23.04
CA GLN A 79 -1.23 -6.80 -23.30
C GLN A 79 -1.80 -5.98 -24.47
N PHE A 80 -1.79 -4.67 -24.33
CA PHE A 80 -2.19 -3.76 -25.38
C PHE A 80 -1.09 -2.73 -25.59
N ASN A 81 -0.53 -2.71 -26.78
CA ASN A 81 0.47 -1.76 -27.19
C ASN A 81 -0.22 -0.62 -27.95
N PHE A 82 0.06 0.60 -27.53
CA PHE A 82 -0.47 1.80 -28.16
C PHE A 82 0.65 2.81 -28.46
N HIS A 83 0.29 3.88 -29.18
CA HIS A 83 1.21 4.83 -29.79
C HIS A 83 2.45 5.18 -28.92
N ARG A 84 3.64 5.27 -29.56
CA ARG A 84 4.96 5.56 -28.97
C ARG A 84 5.54 4.47 -28.04
N GLY A 85 5.22 3.21 -28.29
CA GLY A 85 5.79 2.10 -27.52
C GLY A 85 5.24 2.00 -26.10
N ASN A 86 4.10 2.65 -25.82
CA ASN A 86 3.42 2.50 -24.55
C ASN A 86 2.70 1.16 -24.51
N VAL A 87 2.77 0.51 -23.35
CA VAL A 87 2.20 -0.82 -23.13
C VAL A 87 1.22 -0.72 -21.97
N LEU A 88 0.07 -1.37 -22.13
CA LEU A 88 -0.92 -1.61 -21.10
C LEU A 88 -0.95 -3.11 -20.84
N LEU A 89 -0.70 -3.52 -19.60
CA LEU A 89 -0.94 -4.88 -19.14
C LEU A 89 -2.21 -4.87 -18.31
N ALA A 90 -3.26 -5.53 -18.81
CA ALA A 90 -4.49 -5.73 -18.09
C ALA A 90 -4.56 -7.17 -17.59
N SER A 91 -4.93 -7.39 -16.34
CA SER A 91 -5.20 -8.73 -15.82
C SER A 91 -6.44 -8.74 -14.95
N VAL A 92 -7.26 -9.77 -15.14
CA VAL A 92 -8.50 -10.00 -14.42
C VAL A 92 -8.35 -11.31 -13.66
N SER A 93 -8.77 -11.27 -12.41
CA SER A 93 -8.75 -12.43 -11.52
C SER A 93 -10.16 -12.81 -11.08
N PRO A 94 -10.39 -14.08 -10.72
CA PRO A 94 -11.74 -14.57 -10.41
C PRO A 94 -12.41 -13.88 -9.20
N ASN A 95 -11.61 -13.28 -8.32
CA ASN A 95 -12.09 -12.48 -7.19
C ASN A 95 -12.52 -11.05 -7.60
N ARG A 96 -12.83 -10.83 -8.88
CA ARG A 96 -13.32 -9.55 -9.42
C ARG A 96 -12.31 -8.40 -9.25
N LYS A 97 -11.03 -8.73 -9.26
CA LYS A 97 -9.93 -7.75 -9.25
C LYS A 97 -9.39 -7.57 -10.66
N LEU A 98 -9.46 -6.31 -11.12
CA LEU A 98 -8.86 -5.84 -12.36
C LEU A 98 -7.58 -5.07 -12.02
N HIS A 99 -6.47 -5.45 -12.65
CA HIS A 99 -5.19 -4.78 -12.57
C HIS A 99 -4.83 -4.22 -13.93
N LEU A 100 -4.61 -2.91 -14.02
CA LEU A 100 -4.18 -2.21 -15.21
C LEU A 100 -2.83 -1.54 -14.93
N ASP A 101 -1.81 -1.96 -15.66
CA ASP A 101 -0.46 -1.46 -15.52
C ASP A 101 -0.04 -0.77 -16.82
N PHE A 102 0.21 0.53 -16.72
CA PHE A 102 0.64 1.41 -17.81
C PHE A 102 2.13 1.77 -17.69
N SER A 103 2.92 0.94 -17.00
CA SER A 103 4.35 1.17 -16.88
C SER A 103 5.03 1.07 -18.24
N THR A 104 5.77 2.13 -18.59
CA THR A 104 6.52 2.22 -19.85
C THR A 104 7.98 2.51 -19.56
N THR A 105 8.84 2.46 -20.58
CA THR A 105 10.24 2.83 -20.45
C THR A 105 10.36 4.22 -19.83
N LYS A 106 11.19 4.33 -18.78
CA LYS A 106 11.28 5.50 -17.88
C LYS A 106 11.26 6.83 -18.66
N GLN A 107 10.24 7.63 -18.44
CA GLN A 107 10.18 9.01 -18.91
C GLN A 107 10.86 9.92 -17.88
N GLU A 108 11.96 10.58 -18.25
CA GLU A 108 12.72 11.45 -17.32
C GLU A 108 11.89 12.64 -16.81
N PHE A 109 10.94 13.14 -17.61
CA PHE A 109 10.09 14.28 -17.26
C PHE A 109 8.61 13.98 -17.56
N PRO A 110 7.86 13.45 -16.58
CA PRO A 110 6.44 13.15 -16.79
C PRO A 110 5.62 14.45 -16.89
N ARG A 111 4.77 14.55 -17.91
CA ARG A 111 3.85 15.67 -18.07
C ARG A 111 2.86 15.68 -16.90
N GLN A 112 2.69 16.85 -16.30
CA GLN A 112 1.84 16.99 -15.11
C GLN A 112 0.36 17.00 -15.48
N PHE A 113 -0.49 16.42 -14.63
CA PHE A 113 -1.93 16.36 -14.86
C PHE A 113 -2.76 16.38 -13.57
N GLY A 114 -4.00 16.84 -13.69
CA GLY A 114 -5.06 16.61 -12.71
C GLY A 114 -5.90 15.42 -13.15
N TRP A 115 -6.43 14.67 -12.19
CA TRP A 115 -7.20 13.48 -12.47
C TRP A 115 -8.46 13.41 -11.63
N GLN A 116 -9.61 13.28 -12.30
CA GLN A 116 -10.89 13.05 -11.67
C GLN A 116 -11.38 11.63 -11.98
N LEU A 117 -11.76 10.92 -10.93
CA LEU A 117 -12.37 9.60 -10.99
C LEU A 117 -13.78 9.68 -10.42
N ASP A 118 -14.75 9.54 -11.31
CA ASP A 118 -16.17 9.45 -10.97
C ASP A 118 -16.54 7.98 -10.82
N LEU A 119 -16.50 7.47 -9.59
CA LEU A 119 -16.74 6.07 -9.24
C LEU A 119 -18.23 5.84 -9.00
N ASN A 120 -18.72 4.63 -9.26
CA ASN A 120 -20.08 4.21 -8.91
C ASN A 120 -21.20 5.17 -9.40
N CYS A 121 -20.94 5.95 -10.46
CA CYS A 121 -21.92 6.84 -11.06
C CYS A 121 -22.97 6.03 -11.81
N GLN A 122 -24.22 6.05 -11.35
CA GLN A 122 -25.34 5.59 -12.15
C GLN A 122 -25.66 6.67 -13.18
N ARG A 123 -25.12 6.55 -14.41
CA ARG A 123 -25.68 7.31 -15.52
C ARG A 123 -27.03 6.68 -15.86
N SER A 124 -28.11 7.39 -15.52
CA SER A 124 -29.48 7.05 -15.91
C SER A 124 -29.64 7.33 -17.41
N VAL A 125 -29.10 6.46 -18.26
CA VAL A 125 -29.50 6.36 -19.66
C VAL A 125 -29.49 4.87 -19.98
N TYR A 126 -30.66 4.35 -20.34
CA TYR A 126 -30.94 3.00 -20.86
C TYR A 126 -29.68 2.17 -21.16
N LEU A 127 -29.28 1.31 -20.23
CA LEU A 127 -28.21 0.34 -20.48
C LEU A 127 -28.81 -1.06 -20.69
N PRO A 128 -28.18 -1.90 -21.54
CA PRO A 128 -28.47 -3.33 -21.62
C PRO A 128 -28.32 -4.01 -20.25
N PRO A 129 -28.78 -5.27 -20.07
CA PRO A 129 -28.70 -5.95 -18.77
C PRO A 129 -27.29 -5.83 -18.19
N PRO A 130 -27.17 -5.66 -16.86
CA PRO A 130 -25.87 -5.43 -16.22
C PRO A 130 -24.91 -6.53 -16.64
N PRO A 131 -23.65 -6.19 -16.96
CA PRO A 131 -22.66 -7.21 -17.26
C PRO A 131 -22.63 -8.21 -16.09
N THR A 132 -22.80 -9.47 -16.43
CA THR A 132 -22.82 -10.63 -15.52
C THR A 132 -21.56 -10.68 -14.63
N PHE A 133 -20.46 -10.09 -15.09
CA PHE A 133 -19.24 -9.86 -14.34
C PHE A 133 -19.05 -8.37 -13.98
N PHE A 134 -18.99 -8.08 -12.68
CA PHE A 134 -18.70 -6.75 -12.14
C PHE A 134 -17.38 -6.73 -11.37
N ILE A 135 -16.66 -5.62 -11.47
CA ILE A 135 -15.37 -5.38 -10.78
C ILE A 135 -15.60 -4.83 -9.38
N LYS A 136 -14.97 -5.45 -8.38
CA LYS A 136 -14.97 -4.98 -6.98
C LYS A 136 -13.67 -4.29 -6.59
N THR A 137 -12.55 -4.71 -7.17
CA THR A 137 -11.23 -4.16 -6.86
C THR A 137 -10.53 -3.72 -8.12
N LEU A 138 -10.09 -2.47 -8.15
CA LEU A 138 -9.35 -1.90 -9.26
C LEU A 138 -7.96 -1.48 -8.79
N HIS A 139 -6.93 -1.99 -9.46
CA HIS A 139 -5.54 -1.61 -9.23
C HIS A 139 -4.99 -0.94 -10.49
N LEU A 140 -4.67 0.34 -10.37
CA LEU A 140 -4.15 1.20 -11.44
C LEU A 140 -2.69 1.52 -11.14
N VAL A 141 -1.79 1.15 -12.04
CA VAL A 141 -0.35 1.38 -11.92
C VAL A 141 0.13 2.25 -13.08
N SER A 142 0.90 3.29 -12.75
CA SER A 142 1.59 4.14 -13.71
C SER A 142 0.69 4.86 -14.74
N VAL A 143 -0.51 5.26 -14.32
CA VAL A 143 -1.38 6.13 -15.13
C VAL A 143 -0.70 7.48 -15.34
N SER A 144 -0.70 7.95 -16.59
CA SER A 144 -0.01 9.15 -17.05
C SER A 144 -0.98 10.20 -17.60
N TYR A 145 -0.45 11.38 -17.95
CA TYR A 145 -1.20 12.42 -18.67
C TYR A 145 -1.89 11.89 -19.93
N TYR A 146 -1.31 10.91 -20.62
CA TYR A 146 -1.87 10.39 -21.88
C TYR A 146 -2.97 9.36 -21.67
N THR A 147 -3.07 8.78 -20.47
CA THR A 147 -3.95 7.63 -20.20
C THR A 147 -5.05 7.92 -19.19
N ASN A 148 -4.95 9.00 -18.43
CA ASN A 148 -5.90 9.35 -17.38
C ASN A 148 -7.36 9.46 -17.87
N GLU A 149 -7.62 10.13 -19.00
CA GLU A 149 -8.97 10.32 -19.55
C GLU A 149 -9.60 9.00 -20.02
N ALA A 150 -8.82 8.16 -20.70
CA ALA A 150 -9.23 6.84 -21.13
C ALA A 150 -9.57 5.94 -19.92
N VAL A 151 -8.74 5.99 -18.88
CA VAL A 151 -8.99 5.25 -17.63
C VAL A 151 -10.23 5.79 -16.90
N SER A 152 -10.42 7.12 -16.81
CA SER A 152 -11.63 7.70 -16.21
C SER A 152 -12.90 7.26 -16.94
N SER A 153 -12.85 7.20 -18.27
CA SER A 153 -13.96 6.72 -19.09
C SER A 153 -14.27 5.25 -18.83
N LEU A 154 -13.24 4.40 -18.74
CA LEU A 154 -13.41 2.99 -18.39
C LEU A 154 -14.01 2.82 -16.98
N VAL A 155 -13.45 3.52 -15.99
CA VAL A 155 -13.83 3.40 -14.58
C VAL A 155 -15.26 3.87 -14.32
N SER A 156 -15.78 4.79 -15.13
CA SER A 156 -17.18 5.23 -15.03
C SER A 156 -18.20 4.11 -15.25
N ASN A 157 -17.79 2.99 -15.88
CA ASN A 157 -18.62 1.80 -16.07
C ASN A 157 -18.58 0.83 -14.87
N PHE A 158 -17.75 1.09 -13.85
CA PHE A 158 -17.66 0.24 -12.66
C PHE A 158 -18.59 0.75 -11.55
N HIS A 159 -19.78 0.14 -11.47
CA HIS A 159 -20.85 0.56 -10.55
C HIS A 159 -20.81 -0.05 -9.14
N PHE A 160 -19.95 -1.06 -8.93
CA PHE A 160 -19.85 -1.83 -7.68
C PHE A 160 -18.42 -1.85 -7.13
N LEU A 161 -17.66 -0.78 -7.38
CA LEU A 161 -16.26 -0.72 -6.97
C LEU A 161 -16.16 -0.46 -5.46
N GLU A 162 -15.60 -1.44 -4.75
CA GLU A 162 -15.41 -1.44 -3.29
C GLU A 162 -13.98 -1.03 -2.90
N SER A 163 -12.99 -1.32 -3.76
CA SER A 163 -11.58 -1.05 -3.50
C SER A 163 -10.85 -0.45 -4.70
N LEU A 164 -10.11 0.64 -4.45
CA LEU A 164 -9.29 1.33 -5.44
C LEU A 164 -7.85 1.47 -4.94
N ILE A 165 -6.91 1.00 -5.76
CA ILE A 165 -5.48 1.13 -5.54
C ILE A 165 -4.88 1.92 -6.70
N ILE A 166 -4.22 3.03 -6.42
CA ILE A 166 -3.51 3.86 -7.38
C ILE A 166 -2.03 3.87 -6.98
N ALA A 167 -1.15 3.43 -7.87
CA ALA A 167 0.27 3.34 -7.58
C ALA A 167 1.13 3.93 -8.71
N LYS A 168 2.27 4.53 -8.35
CA LYS A 168 3.36 4.90 -9.29
C LYS A 168 2.91 5.82 -10.43
N CYS A 169 1.90 6.66 -10.21
CA CYS A 169 1.34 7.58 -11.22
C CYS A 169 2.18 8.86 -11.29
N ASN A 170 3.20 8.85 -12.14
CA ASN A 170 4.13 9.96 -12.32
C ASN A 170 3.47 11.14 -13.06
N GLY A 171 3.68 12.36 -12.56
CA GLY A 171 3.08 13.59 -13.09
C GLY A 171 1.70 13.93 -12.48
N LEU A 172 1.09 13.02 -11.71
CA LEU A 172 -0.19 13.27 -11.06
C LEU A 172 -0.05 14.38 -10.00
N ARG A 173 -0.72 15.52 -10.21
CA ARG A 173 -0.67 16.69 -9.31
C ARG A 173 -1.87 16.84 -8.40
N SER A 174 -3.06 16.54 -8.92
CA SER A 174 -4.30 16.60 -8.17
C SER A 174 -5.12 15.37 -8.49
N LEU A 175 -5.65 14.71 -7.46
CA LEU A 175 -6.52 13.57 -7.59
C LEU A 175 -7.85 13.88 -6.89
N ARG A 176 -8.95 13.72 -7.63
CA ARG A 176 -10.30 13.91 -7.13
C ARG A 176 -11.10 12.63 -7.30
N ILE A 177 -11.62 12.09 -6.21
CA ILE A 177 -12.46 10.89 -6.21
C ILE A 177 -13.88 11.29 -5.83
N VAL A 178 -14.83 11.08 -6.74
CA VAL A 178 -16.24 11.47 -6.62
C VAL A 178 -17.15 10.26 -6.86
N GLY A 179 -18.42 10.34 -6.46
CA GLY A 179 -19.43 9.32 -6.75
C GLY A 179 -19.31 8.04 -5.91
N SER A 180 -18.37 7.96 -4.99
CA SER A 180 -17.89 6.70 -4.42
C SER A 180 -18.74 6.13 -3.26
N ARG A 181 -20.04 5.92 -3.49
CA ARG A 181 -21.01 5.43 -2.47
C ARG A 181 -20.68 4.06 -1.88
N MET A 182 -19.92 3.23 -2.60
CA MET A 182 -19.56 1.87 -2.19
C MET A 182 -18.07 1.69 -1.90
N LEU A 183 -17.26 2.74 -2.12
CA LEU A 183 -15.81 2.64 -1.94
C LEU A 183 -15.49 2.55 -0.45
N GLY A 184 -15.04 1.38 -0.03
CA GLY A 184 -14.62 1.10 1.33
C GLY A 184 -13.11 1.24 1.53
N ASN A 185 -12.33 0.92 0.49
CA ASN A 185 -10.88 0.84 0.55
C ASN A 185 -10.24 1.74 -0.51
N LEU A 186 -9.46 2.73 -0.07
CA LEU A 186 -8.66 3.58 -0.95
C LEU A 186 -7.19 3.48 -0.59
N THR A 187 -6.36 3.27 -1.60
CA THR A 187 -4.91 3.18 -1.46
C THR A 187 -4.21 4.01 -2.53
N VAL A 188 -3.31 4.90 -2.15
CA VAL A 188 -2.55 5.77 -3.07
C VAL A 188 -1.06 5.75 -2.72
N PHE A 189 -0.23 5.16 -3.59
CA PHE A 189 1.21 4.96 -3.34
C PHE A 189 2.11 5.54 -4.43
N ASP A 190 3.22 6.14 -4.00
CA ASP A 190 4.32 6.59 -4.88
C ASP A 190 3.87 7.46 -6.05
N CYS A 191 3.03 8.47 -5.77
CA CYS A 191 2.70 9.53 -6.70
C CYS A 191 3.50 10.79 -6.31
N PRO A 192 4.77 10.96 -6.75
CA PRO A 192 5.70 11.91 -6.15
C PRO A 192 5.34 13.38 -6.38
N GLN A 193 4.60 13.71 -7.45
CA GLN A 193 4.15 15.08 -7.73
C GLN A 193 2.77 15.43 -7.15
N LEU A 194 2.13 14.54 -6.39
CA LEU A 194 0.78 14.75 -5.88
C LEU A 194 0.78 15.86 -4.82
N LYS A 195 0.03 16.93 -5.08
CA LYS A 195 -0.10 18.10 -4.19
C LYS A 195 -1.47 18.23 -3.55
N SER A 196 -2.50 17.62 -4.15
CA SER A 196 -3.89 17.74 -3.70
C SER A 196 -4.62 16.41 -3.87
N LEU A 197 -5.29 15.95 -2.81
CA LEU A 197 -6.15 14.78 -2.82
C LEU A 197 -7.53 15.13 -2.22
N HIS A 198 -8.57 15.05 -3.03
CA HIS A 198 -9.95 15.27 -2.61
C HIS A 198 -10.74 13.96 -2.67
N ILE A 199 -11.35 13.57 -1.54
CA ILE A 199 -12.05 12.29 -1.39
C ILE A 199 -13.49 12.52 -0.96
N LYS A 200 -14.43 12.16 -1.85
CA LYS A 200 -15.86 12.09 -1.56
C LYS A 200 -16.30 10.61 -1.49
N ALA A 201 -16.07 9.99 -0.34
CA ALA A 201 -16.38 8.60 -0.04
C ALA A 201 -17.01 8.47 1.36
N SER A 202 -18.30 8.13 1.45
CA SER A 202 -19.01 8.08 2.74
C SER A 202 -18.88 6.75 3.48
N LYS A 203 -18.46 5.67 2.80
CA LYS A 203 -18.29 4.32 3.38
C LYS A 203 -16.83 3.92 3.55
N LEU A 204 -15.92 4.89 3.46
CA LEU A 204 -14.49 4.63 3.53
C LEU A 204 -14.11 4.19 4.94
N HIS A 205 -13.59 2.97 5.07
CA HIS A 205 -13.12 2.40 6.32
C HIS A 205 -11.63 2.03 6.28
N THR A 206 -11.05 1.91 5.08
CA THR A 206 -9.60 1.77 4.91
C THR A 206 -9.07 2.87 4.01
N PHE A 207 -8.14 3.65 4.55
CA PHE A 207 -7.42 4.67 3.79
C PHE A 207 -5.92 4.49 3.99
N ARG A 208 -5.20 4.32 2.88
CA ARG A 208 -3.74 4.15 2.91
C ARG A 208 -3.06 5.09 1.93
N TYR A 209 -2.16 5.91 2.43
CA TYR A 209 -1.39 6.85 1.64
C TYR A 209 0.11 6.69 1.93
N ARG A 210 0.93 6.67 0.88
CA ARG A 210 2.39 6.74 0.96
C ARG A 210 2.94 7.73 -0.05
N GLY A 211 3.64 8.76 0.41
CA GLY A 211 4.27 9.74 -0.47
C GLY A 211 4.75 11.00 0.24
N VAL A 212 4.93 12.07 -0.54
CA VAL A 212 5.03 13.43 0.02
C VAL A 212 3.65 13.84 0.55
N LEU A 213 3.59 14.66 1.60
CA LEU A 213 2.32 15.15 2.16
C LEU A 213 1.60 16.08 1.17
N PRO A 214 0.45 15.69 0.59
CA PRO A 214 -0.40 16.57 -0.18
C PRO A 214 -1.38 17.31 0.73
N TRP A 215 -2.06 18.31 0.18
CA TRP A 215 -3.27 18.85 0.79
C TRP A 215 -4.43 17.85 0.65
N PHE A 216 -5.10 17.48 1.74
CA PHE A 216 -6.26 16.57 1.73
C PHE A 216 -7.55 17.29 2.05
N SER A 217 -8.65 16.80 1.45
CA SER A 217 -10.01 17.13 1.91
C SER A 217 -10.89 15.89 1.86
N PHE A 218 -11.55 15.63 2.99
CA PHE A 218 -12.59 14.61 3.14
C PHE A 218 -13.92 15.34 3.31
N GLU A 219 -14.91 15.01 2.48
CA GLU A 219 -16.22 15.67 2.55
C GLU A 219 -17.06 15.14 3.74
N TYR A 220 -16.81 13.91 4.18
CA TYR A 220 -17.53 13.25 5.28
C TYR A 220 -16.63 13.08 6.49
N TYR A 221 -16.66 14.06 7.40
CA TYR A 221 -15.86 14.12 8.63
C TYR A 221 -16.19 13.02 9.66
N GLU A 222 -17.31 12.32 9.49
CA GLU A 222 -17.79 11.24 10.37
C GLU A 222 -17.31 9.85 9.94
N SER A 223 -16.53 9.75 8.87
CA SER A 223 -16.05 8.45 8.37
C SER A 223 -15.10 7.82 9.39
N SER A 224 -15.54 6.77 10.07
CA SER A 224 -14.70 5.99 10.97
C SER A 224 -13.77 5.08 10.17
N LEU A 225 -12.50 5.46 10.07
CA LEU A 225 -11.48 4.60 9.46
C LEU A 225 -11.17 3.47 10.45
N ALA A 226 -11.32 2.22 10.03
CA ALA A 226 -10.82 1.07 10.79
C ALA A 226 -9.31 0.91 10.60
N ASP A 227 -8.82 1.17 9.39
CA ASP A 227 -7.41 1.09 9.01
C ASP A 227 -6.97 2.37 8.32
N ALA A 228 -6.04 3.08 8.94
CA ALA A 228 -5.53 4.36 8.48
C ALA A 228 -3.99 4.32 8.39
N MET A 229 -3.46 4.49 7.20
CA MET A 229 -2.03 4.58 6.97
C MET A 229 -1.71 5.94 6.36
N PHE A 230 -0.98 6.76 7.12
CA PHE A 230 -0.52 8.07 6.72
C PHE A 230 1.01 8.09 6.72
N ASP A 231 1.58 7.59 5.63
CA ASP A 231 3.02 7.50 5.47
C ASP A 231 3.54 8.67 4.64
N PHE A 232 3.93 9.73 5.36
CA PHE A 232 4.57 10.92 4.79
C PHE A 232 6.07 10.89 4.92
N ARG A 233 6.70 9.70 4.85
CA ARG A 233 8.16 9.58 4.96
C ARG A 233 8.93 10.33 3.87
N LYS A 234 8.30 10.94 2.87
CA LYS A 234 8.98 11.83 1.89
C LYS A 234 8.89 13.33 2.26
N GLY A 235 8.31 13.66 3.41
CA GLY A 235 8.22 15.03 3.92
C GLY A 235 7.08 15.87 3.31
N PRO A 236 7.11 17.20 3.48
CA PRO A 236 6.04 18.09 3.04
C PRO A 236 6.07 18.32 1.53
N GLY A 237 4.96 18.08 0.83
CA GLY A 237 4.78 18.40 -0.59
C GLY A 237 4.19 19.79 -0.86
N TYR A 238 3.72 20.48 0.19
CA TYR A 238 3.05 21.78 0.15
C TYR A 238 3.29 22.56 1.46
N ARG A 239 3.16 23.90 1.40
CA ARG A 239 3.35 24.80 2.56
C ARG A 239 2.11 24.82 3.44
N PHE A 240 2.17 24.12 4.57
CA PHE A 240 1.05 23.90 5.49
C PHE A 240 0.46 25.16 6.11
N VAL A 241 -0.87 25.17 6.31
CA VAL A 241 -1.60 26.13 7.15
C VAL A 241 -2.41 25.34 8.19
N ASN A 242 -2.44 25.79 9.46
CA ASN A 242 -2.94 25.02 10.60
C ASN A 242 -4.38 24.46 10.49
N HIS A 243 -5.26 25.07 9.67
CA HIS A 243 -6.67 24.65 9.56
C HIS A 243 -6.90 23.35 8.78
N ASP A 244 -5.96 22.93 7.92
CA ASP A 244 -6.05 21.68 7.15
C ASP A 244 -5.82 20.42 8.03
N PHE A 245 -5.36 20.62 9.27
CA PHE A 245 -4.96 19.55 10.18
C PHE A 245 -6.14 18.80 10.82
N ASN A 246 -7.30 19.43 10.97
CA ASN A 246 -8.48 18.83 11.60
C ASN A 246 -8.97 17.57 10.88
N VAL A 247 -8.83 17.53 9.56
CA VAL A 247 -9.30 16.42 8.73
C VAL A 247 -8.50 15.14 8.98
N PHE A 248 -7.19 15.30 9.17
CA PHE A 248 -6.25 14.22 9.45
C PHE A 248 -6.46 13.63 10.86
N LEU A 249 -6.70 14.49 11.85
CA LEU A 249 -6.98 14.05 13.23
C LEU A 249 -8.26 13.21 13.34
N CYS A 250 -9.32 13.55 12.61
CA CYS A 250 -10.56 12.75 12.61
C CYS A 250 -10.31 11.33 12.11
N GLY A 251 -9.48 11.17 11.06
CA GLY A 251 -9.11 9.87 10.52
C GLY A 251 -8.29 9.03 11.51
N ILE A 252 -7.35 9.64 12.22
CA ILE A 252 -6.53 8.92 13.23
C ILE A 252 -7.35 8.49 14.43
N ARG A 253 -8.25 9.34 14.92
CA ARG A 253 -8.98 9.07 16.18
C ARG A 253 -9.78 7.77 16.15
N SER A 254 -10.36 7.45 15.00
CA SER A 254 -11.21 6.26 14.81
C SER A 254 -10.45 4.99 14.42
N ALA A 255 -9.17 5.11 14.05
CA ALA A 255 -8.35 4.03 13.54
C ALA A 255 -8.06 2.96 14.60
N LYS A 256 -8.32 1.70 14.25
CA LYS A 256 -7.87 0.53 15.01
C LYS A 256 -6.47 0.12 14.58
N ASN A 257 -6.19 0.22 13.29
CA ASN A 257 -4.88 -0.03 12.71
C ASN A 257 -4.37 1.31 12.20
N LEU A 258 -3.21 1.73 12.71
CA LEU A 258 -2.63 3.03 12.40
C LEU A 258 -1.19 2.88 11.95
N THR A 259 -0.86 3.48 10.81
CA THR A 259 0.53 3.65 10.39
C THR A 259 0.90 5.12 10.32
N LEU A 260 1.97 5.49 10.99
CA LEU A 260 2.49 6.86 11.02
C LEU A 260 4.02 6.85 10.95
N CYS A 261 4.59 7.92 10.41
CA CYS A 261 6.02 8.17 10.55
C CYS A 261 6.31 9.25 11.59
N ARG A 262 7.50 9.20 12.20
CA ARG A 262 7.96 10.17 13.21
C ARG A 262 7.72 11.62 12.79
N TRP A 263 8.13 11.97 11.57
CA TRP A 263 7.94 13.30 11.00
C TRP A 263 6.49 13.79 11.05
N THR A 264 5.55 12.89 10.75
CA THR A 264 4.11 13.19 10.75
C THR A 264 3.64 13.58 12.15
N PHE A 265 4.11 12.86 13.16
CA PHE A 265 3.78 13.16 14.54
C PHE A 265 4.39 14.49 14.98
N GLU A 266 5.70 14.69 14.83
CA GLU A 266 6.39 15.89 15.32
C GLU A 266 5.94 17.19 14.65
N LYS A 267 5.63 17.16 13.35
CA LYS A 267 5.31 18.38 12.60
C LYS A 267 3.84 18.65 12.46
N LEU A 268 3.00 17.61 12.50
CA LEU A 268 1.57 17.79 12.31
C LEU A 268 0.81 17.62 13.63
N ILE A 269 1.04 16.51 14.35
CA ILE A 269 0.29 16.18 15.57
C ILE A 269 0.76 16.97 16.78
N TYR A 270 2.05 16.93 17.10
CA TYR A 270 2.62 17.52 18.31
C TYR A 270 2.36 19.03 18.46
N PRO A 271 2.56 19.88 17.43
CA PRO A 271 2.34 21.34 17.56
C PRO A 271 0.88 21.71 17.80
N SER A 272 -0.03 20.78 17.54
CA SER A 272 -1.47 20.96 17.73
C SER A 272 -1.95 20.60 19.14
N LEU A 273 -1.07 20.05 19.99
CA LEU A 273 -1.37 19.63 21.37
C LEU A 273 -1.46 20.79 22.40
N PRO A 274 -0.56 21.81 22.41
CA PRO A 274 -0.50 22.80 23.50
C PRO A 274 -1.54 23.90 23.40
N GLN A 275 -2.18 24.08 22.24
CA GLN A 275 -3.28 25.04 22.11
C GLN A 275 -4.50 24.41 22.78
N HIS A 276 -4.99 25.04 23.85
CA HIS A 276 -6.14 24.69 24.72
C HIS A 276 -7.51 24.38 24.04
N ARG A 277 -7.54 23.87 22.81
CA ARG A 277 -8.74 23.57 22.02
C ARG A 277 -8.94 22.11 21.64
N PHE A 278 -8.09 21.18 22.08
CA PHE A 278 -8.29 19.77 21.73
C PHE A 278 -8.16 18.80 22.91
N TYR A 279 -9.27 18.61 23.65
CA TYR A 279 -9.60 17.35 24.33
C TYR A 279 -9.75 16.16 23.35
N PHE A 280 -9.17 16.22 22.14
CA PHE A 280 -9.51 15.31 21.03
C PHE A 280 -8.62 14.07 20.92
N LEU A 281 -7.39 14.12 21.43
CA LEU A 281 -6.56 12.92 21.62
C LEU A 281 -6.84 12.25 22.97
N ASN A 282 -8.04 12.46 23.52
CA ASN A 282 -8.60 11.58 24.53
C ASN A 282 -8.55 10.16 23.97
N ILE A 283 -7.55 9.39 24.41
CA ILE A 283 -7.34 7.95 24.21
C ILE A 283 -7.70 7.46 22.79
N LEU A 284 -6.67 7.28 21.96
CA LEU A 284 -6.80 6.61 20.68
C LEU A 284 -7.31 5.17 20.86
N THR A 285 -8.11 4.70 19.90
CA THR A 285 -8.67 3.34 19.88
C THR A 285 -7.77 2.33 19.15
N VAL A 286 -6.52 2.73 18.89
CA VAL A 286 -5.53 1.97 18.15
C VAL A 286 -5.19 0.68 18.89
N LYS A 287 -5.29 -0.43 18.17
CA LYS A 287 -4.89 -1.79 18.59
C LYS A 287 -3.59 -2.22 17.92
N GLU A 288 -3.36 -1.80 16.68
CA GLU A 288 -2.15 -2.09 15.93
C GLU A 288 -1.51 -0.78 15.46
N LEU A 289 -0.29 -0.50 15.93
CA LEU A 289 0.48 0.67 15.52
C LEU A 289 1.70 0.24 14.71
N TRP A 290 1.83 0.80 13.52
CA TRP A 290 3.04 0.74 12.72
C TRP A 290 3.72 2.10 12.73
N TRP A 291 4.86 2.19 13.42
CA TRP A 291 5.67 3.40 13.52
C TRP A 291 6.84 3.31 12.55
N ILE A 292 6.97 4.31 11.68
CA ILE A 292 8.09 4.44 10.74
C ILE A 292 9.01 5.54 11.25
N ASP A 293 10.26 5.18 11.48
CA ASP A 293 11.26 6.12 11.95
C ASP A 293 12.40 6.30 10.94
N CYS A 294 13.20 7.34 11.18
CA CYS A 294 14.42 7.62 10.44
C CYS A 294 15.60 7.67 11.42
N LEU A 295 16.70 6.98 11.08
CA LEU A 295 17.97 7.07 11.80
C LEU A 295 18.96 7.88 10.96
N ASN A 296 19.46 8.99 11.51
CA ASN A 296 20.61 9.70 10.96
C ASN A 296 21.90 8.90 11.23
N ASP A 297 22.95 9.13 10.43
CA ASP A 297 24.22 8.41 10.58
C ASP A 297 25.02 8.80 11.84
N GLU A 298 24.68 9.93 12.45
CA GLU A 298 25.46 10.57 13.53
C GLU A 298 24.66 10.75 14.85
N GLU A 299 23.38 10.34 14.91
CA GLU A 299 22.52 10.54 16.10
C GLU A 299 22.00 9.21 16.67
N LEU A 300 22.03 9.09 18.01
CA LEU A 300 21.36 8.02 18.74
C LEU A 300 19.86 8.03 18.44
N TYR A 301 19.25 6.84 18.41
CA TYR A 301 17.81 6.70 18.19
C TYR A 301 17.01 7.49 19.25
N ASP A 302 16.37 8.58 18.85
CA ASP A 302 15.46 9.34 19.72
C ASP A 302 14.13 8.60 19.85
N THR A 303 14.05 7.86 20.96
CA THR A 303 12.91 7.07 21.40
C THR A 303 11.78 7.89 22.01
N ASP A 304 12.06 9.12 22.42
CA ASP A 304 11.19 9.89 23.31
C ASP A 304 9.92 10.29 22.57
N THR A 305 10.06 10.55 21.26
CA THR A 305 8.94 10.85 20.36
C THR A 305 7.95 9.68 20.27
N LEU A 306 8.45 8.45 20.06
CA LEU A 306 7.62 7.27 20.02
C LEU A 306 6.96 7.02 21.39
N ILE A 307 7.75 7.04 22.47
CA ILE A 307 7.27 6.83 23.84
C ILE A 307 6.17 7.84 24.18
N TYR A 308 6.35 9.10 23.82
CA TYR A 308 5.35 10.14 24.05
C TYR A 308 4.06 9.87 23.26
N PHE A 309 4.16 9.42 22.00
CA PHE A 309 2.98 9.06 21.20
C PHE A 309 2.23 7.84 21.78
N LEU A 310 2.96 6.85 22.30
CA LEU A 310 2.37 5.65 22.89
C LEU A 310 1.46 5.95 24.09
N LYS A 311 1.67 7.06 24.81
CA LYS A 311 0.80 7.51 25.91
C LYS A 311 -0.65 7.73 25.47
N PHE A 312 -0.88 8.03 24.20
CA PHE A 312 -2.22 8.21 23.64
C PHE A 312 -2.88 6.89 23.22
N CYS A 313 -2.20 5.74 23.30
CA CYS A 313 -2.64 4.45 22.75
C CYS A 313 -2.83 3.35 23.83
N PRO A 314 -3.64 3.54 24.88
CA PRO A 314 -3.73 2.60 26.00
C PRO A 314 -4.33 1.23 25.64
N SER A 315 -5.00 1.10 24.49
CA SER A 315 -5.54 -0.19 24.01
C SER A 315 -4.64 -0.90 22.99
N LEU A 316 -3.39 -0.45 22.84
CA LEU A 316 -2.45 -1.04 21.89
C LEU A 316 -2.14 -2.50 22.24
N GLU A 317 -2.27 -3.37 21.25
CA GLU A 317 -2.00 -4.81 21.35
C GLU A 317 -0.73 -5.21 20.60
N ILE A 318 -0.46 -4.55 19.46
CA ILE A 318 0.71 -4.81 18.60
C ILE A 318 1.40 -3.49 18.25
N LEU A 319 2.69 -3.40 18.54
CA LEU A 319 3.57 -2.33 18.09
C LEU A 319 4.55 -2.88 17.05
N SER A 320 4.66 -2.22 15.90
CA SER A 320 5.69 -2.48 14.90
C SER A 320 6.49 -1.21 14.65
N VAL A 321 7.80 -1.26 14.84
CA VAL A 321 8.72 -0.15 14.59
C VAL A 321 9.60 -0.53 13.42
N THR A 322 9.60 0.31 12.38
CA THR A 322 10.44 0.15 11.20
C THR A 322 11.33 1.36 11.04
N ILE A 323 12.64 1.16 11.00
CA ILE A 323 13.59 2.18 10.59
C ILE A 323 13.70 2.14 9.06
N ASP A 324 13.40 3.26 8.40
CA ASP A 324 13.64 3.43 6.96
C ASP A 324 14.63 4.59 6.72
N PRO A 325 15.87 4.31 6.26
CA PRO A 325 16.88 5.35 6.00
C PRO A 325 16.51 6.29 4.86
N LYS A 326 15.53 5.93 4.01
CA LYS A 326 15.03 6.78 2.92
C LYS A 326 13.96 7.77 3.38
N SER A 327 13.60 7.74 4.66
CA SER A 327 12.66 8.67 5.25
C SER A 327 13.25 10.09 5.28
N TYR A 328 12.37 11.07 5.15
CA TYR A 328 12.68 12.49 5.14
C TYR A 328 13.23 12.89 6.49
N GLN A 329 14.51 13.26 6.48
CA GLN A 329 15.20 13.78 7.64
C GLN A 329 14.81 15.24 7.84
N VAL A 330 14.29 15.55 9.02
CA VAL A 330 14.20 16.93 9.47
C VAL A 330 15.45 17.25 10.25
N LEU A 331 16.21 18.24 9.78
CA LEU A 331 17.19 18.91 10.63
C LEU A 331 16.42 19.54 11.80
N GLY A 332 16.75 19.14 13.03
CA GLY A 332 16.07 19.58 14.25
C GLY A 332 16.12 21.09 14.42
N THR A 333 15.13 21.80 13.88
CA THR A 333 14.97 23.26 14.06
C THR A 333 14.06 23.61 15.24
N GLY A 334 13.51 22.60 15.93
CA GLY A 334 12.75 22.77 17.15
C GLY A 334 12.94 21.53 17.99
N THR A 335 13.63 21.69 19.09
CA THR A 335 13.86 20.65 20.10
C THR A 335 12.52 20.11 20.59
N PHE A 336 12.21 18.88 20.23
CA PHE A 336 11.10 18.13 20.80
C PHE A 336 11.49 17.79 22.25
N PHE A 337 10.98 18.55 23.22
CA PHE A 337 11.14 18.29 24.65
C PHE A 337 9.77 18.05 25.28
N PRO A 338 9.22 16.84 25.22
CA PRO A 338 8.04 16.54 26.00
C PRO A 338 8.40 16.56 27.48
N GLU A 339 7.70 17.35 28.29
CA GLU A 339 7.73 17.16 29.75
C GLU A 339 7.17 15.76 30.04
N ILE A 340 8.06 14.82 30.37
CA ILE A 340 7.70 13.44 30.69
C ILE A 340 7.04 13.44 32.06
N THR A 341 5.74 13.70 32.11
CA THR A 341 4.94 13.52 33.33
C THR A 341 3.93 12.38 33.17
N ARG A 342 3.97 11.50 34.18
CA ARG A 342 3.11 10.36 34.57
C ARG A 342 2.88 9.21 33.58
N HIS A 343 3.04 8.02 34.16
CA HIS A 343 3.04 6.69 33.59
C HIS A 343 1.63 6.26 33.15
N THR A 344 1.38 6.22 31.84
CA THR A 344 0.30 5.41 31.28
C THR A 344 0.90 4.08 30.81
N GLY A 345 0.74 3.06 31.63
CA GLY A 345 1.23 1.73 31.28
C GLY A 345 0.40 1.07 30.18
N LEU A 346 1.06 0.52 29.17
CA LEU A 346 0.40 -0.22 28.09
C LEU A 346 0.05 -1.65 28.57
N GLU A 347 -1.14 -1.83 29.15
CA GLU A 347 -1.57 -3.11 29.73
C GLU A 347 -1.89 -4.20 28.70
N LYS A 348 -2.35 -3.81 27.50
CA LYS A 348 -2.83 -4.76 26.48
C LYS A 348 -1.76 -5.15 25.47
N LEU A 349 -0.55 -4.60 25.56
CA LEU A 349 0.50 -4.80 24.58
C LEU A 349 1.03 -6.24 24.68
N ARG A 350 1.01 -6.96 23.56
CA ARG A 350 1.39 -8.38 23.50
C ARG A 350 2.66 -8.59 22.70
N VAL A 351 2.84 -7.81 21.64
CA VAL A 351 3.93 -7.99 20.68
C VAL A 351 4.54 -6.66 20.30
N VAL A 352 5.87 -6.60 20.31
CA VAL A 352 6.66 -5.51 19.74
C VAL A 352 7.52 -6.10 18.64
N LYS A 353 7.37 -5.60 17.41
CA LYS A 353 8.18 -5.99 16.26
C LYS A 353 9.14 -4.87 15.91
N LEU A 354 10.42 -5.18 15.80
CA LEU A 354 11.49 -4.27 15.39
C LEU A 354 12.01 -4.68 14.00
N ASP A 355 12.18 -3.70 13.12
CA ASP A 355 12.61 -3.94 11.73
C ASP A 355 13.49 -2.79 11.21
N GLY A 356 14.50 -3.11 10.39
CA GLY A 356 15.36 -2.12 9.72
C GLY A 356 16.45 -1.46 10.59
N PHE A 357 16.68 -1.95 11.81
CA PHE A 357 17.75 -1.45 12.69
C PHE A 357 19.14 -1.81 12.16
N ARG A 358 20.14 -0.97 12.49
CA ARG A 358 21.54 -1.12 12.00
C ARG A 358 22.30 -2.17 12.78
N SER A 359 22.08 -2.19 14.10
CA SER A 359 22.75 -3.07 15.04
C SER A 359 21.74 -3.71 15.98
N GLN A 360 22.12 -4.84 16.57
CA GLN A 360 21.35 -5.48 17.63
C GLN A 360 21.35 -4.63 18.91
N GLU A 361 22.36 -3.81 19.12
CA GLU A 361 22.48 -2.91 20.27
C GLU A 361 21.39 -1.83 20.24
N ASP A 362 21.10 -1.27 19.06
CA ASP A 362 19.99 -0.31 18.88
C ASP A 362 18.63 -0.96 19.17
N GLU A 363 18.44 -2.21 18.75
CA GLU A 363 17.22 -2.98 19.03
C GLU A 363 17.04 -3.22 20.53
N ILE A 364 18.13 -3.57 21.23
CA ILE A 364 18.15 -3.80 22.69
C ILE A 364 17.90 -2.47 23.43
N SER A 365 18.59 -1.40 23.06
CA SER A 365 18.46 -0.08 23.69
C SER A 365 17.02 0.44 23.59
N LEU A 366 16.39 0.31 22.42
CA LEU A 366 14.97 0.64 22.26
C LEU A 366 14.09 -0.25 23.12
N ALA A 367 14.32 -1.56 23.11
CA ALA A 367 13.54 -2.50 23.90
C ALA A 367 13.61 -2.19 25.40
N GLU A 368 14.79 -1.84 25.92
CA GLU A 368 15.00 -1.44 27.32
C GLU A 368 14.24 -0.16 27.67
N LYS A 369 14.35 0.90 26.86
CA LYS A 369 13.60 2.15 27.10
C LYS A 369 12.09 1.95 27.03
N LEU A 370 11.62 1.10 26.11
CA LEU A 370 10.21 0.79 25.98
C LEU A 370 9.64 0.04 27.21
N LYS A 371 10.47 -0.71 27.95
CA LYS A 371 10.04 -1.39 29.19
C LYS A 371 9.51 -0.43 30.25
N GLU A 372 10.00 0.81 30.29
CA GLU A 372 9.54 1.84 31.24
C GLU A 372 8.06 2.23 31.02
N VAL A 373 7.50 1.92 29.85
CA VAL A 373 6.14 2.28 29.43
C VAL A 373 5.17 1.08 29.50
N PHE A 374 5.68 -0.13 29.73
CA PHE A 374 4.89 -1.36 29.68
C PHE A 374 4.42 -1.78 31.07
N SER A 375 3.14 -2.14 31.20
CA SER A 375 2.63 -2.76 32.43
C SER A 375 2.83 -4.27 32.47
N ALA A 376 2.89 -4.92 31.31
CA ALA A 376 3.16 -6.34 31.15
C ALA A 376 4.29 -6.53 30.12
N GLU A 377 5.23 -7.46 30.34
CA GLU A 377 6.34 -7.70 29.40
C GLU A 377 5.82 -8.30 28.08
N PRO A 378 5.87 -7.56 26.95
CA PRO A 378 5.42 -8.08 25.67
C PRO A 378 6.48 -9.01 25.06
N LYS A 379 6.07 -9.82 24.08
CA LYS A 379 7.03 -10.54 23.23
C LYS A 379 7.69 -9.56 22.27
N ILE A 380 8.99 -9.33 22.45
CA ILE A 380 9.78 -8.48 21.55
C ILE A 380 10.47 -9.36 20.52
N VAL A 381 10.20 -9.10 19.24
CA VAL A 381 10.76 -9.81 18.09
C VAL A 381 11.40 -8.82 17.13
N ALA A 382 12.53 -9.22 16.53
CA ALA A 382 13.21 -8.46 15.49
C ALA A 382 13.29 -9.29 14.21
N THR A 383 13.21 -8.64 13.05
CA THR A 383 13.46 -9.33 11.78
C THR A 383 14.96 -9.71 11.71
N ALA A 384 15.26 -10.96 11.36
CA ALA A 384 16.64 -11.36 11.12
C ALA A 384 17.18 -10.72 9.83
N SER A 385 18.50 -10.59 9.74
CA SER A 385 19.22 -10.03 8.58
C SER A 385 18.95 -10.79 7.27
N ASN A 386 18.51 -12.05 7.35
CA ASN A 386 18.08 -12.85 6.19
C ASN A 386 16.65 -12.57 5.70
N GLY A 387 15.89 -11.71 6.40
CA GLY A 387 14.53 -11.28 6.04
C GLY A 387 13.42 -12.32 6.21
N ASN A 388 13.75 -13.57 6.51
CA ASN A 388 12.81 -14.71 6.51
C ASN A 388 12.59 -15.34 7.89
N SER A 389 13.39 -14.98 8.89
CA SER A 389 13.30 -15.49 10.25
C SER A 389 13.16 -14.35 11.26
N LEU A 390 12.64 -14.67 12.46
CA LEU A 390 12.51 -13.72 13.56
C LEU A 390 13.51 -14.09 14.65
N ARG A 391 14.06 -13.07 15.31
CA ARG A 391 14.83 -13.22 16.54
C ARG A 391 13.98 -12.72 17.70
N ARG A 392 13.96 -13.43 18.82
CA ARG A 392 13.24 -13.04 20.02
C ARG A 392 14.20 -12.53 21.09
N LEU A 393 13.86 -11.42 21.74
CA LEU A 393 14.62 -10.91 22.86
C LEU A 393 14.38 -11.78 24.11
N VAL A 394 15.47 -12.24 24.73
CA VAL A 394 15.46 -13.06 25.95
C VAL A 394 16.43 -12.46 26.96
N LYS A 395 16.08 -12.54 28.25
CA LYS A 395 16.97 -12.11 29.34
C LYS A 395 18.16 -13.07 29.46
N VAL A 396 19.37 -12.56 29.57
CA VAL A 396 20.57 -13.36 29.83
C VAL A 396 20.53 -13.83 31.28
N THR A 397 20.68 -15.14 31.51
CA THR A 397 20.85 -15.71 32.85
C THR A 397 22.31 -15.56 33.28
N GLU A 398 22.54 -15.20 34.55
CA GLU A 398 23.78 -14.79 35.24
C GLU A 398 25.08 -15.59 34.96
N LEU A 399 25.06 -16.68 34.20
CA LEU A 399 26.22 -17.51 33.88
C LEU A 399 27.01 -17.05 32.64
N GLU A 400 26.58 -16.00 31.94
CA GLU A 400 27.23 -15.47 30.72
C GLU A 400 27.68 -14.00 30.86
N GLU A 401 27.72 -13.43 32.06
CA GLU A 401 28.13 -12.04 32.27
C GLU A 401 29.64 -11.86 32.09
N GLU A 402 30.08 -11.51 30.88
CA GLU A 402 31.34 -10.80 30.66
C GLU A 402 31.14 -9.30 30.91
N GLU A 403 32.12 -8.64 31.54
CA GLU A 403 32.08 -7.20 31.86
C GLU A 403 31.81 -6.36 30.60
N GLY A 404 30.61 -5.77 30.52
CA GLY A 404 30.15 -4.97 29.37
C GLY A 404 29.03 -5.60 28.53
N SER A 405 28.56 -6.82 28.87
CA SER A 405 27.48 -7.47 28.13
C SER A 405 26.08 -6.95 28.50
N PHE A 406 25.19 -6.81 27.51
CA PHE A 406 23.79 -6.43 27.72
C PHE A 406 23.02 -7.50 28.50
N CYS A 407 22.12 -7.09 29.40
CA CYS A 407 21.23 -7.98 30.16
C CYS A 407 20.26 -8.81 29.30
N TYR A 408 20.21 -8.55 27.98
CA TYR A 408 19.34 -9.20 27.03
C TYR A 408 20.08 -9.59 25.76
N LYS A 409 19.69 -10.71 25.17
CA LYS A 409 20.18 -11.17 23.86
C LYS A 409 19.04 -11.63 22.97
N PHE A 410 19.24 -11.51 21.67
CA PHE A 410 18.32 -12.06 20.68
C PHE A 410 18.66 -13.52 20.38
N VAL A 411 17.65 -14.40 20.41
CA VAL A 411 17.77 -15.81 20.05
C VAL A 411 16.93 -16.07 18.80
N GLU A 412 17.45 -16.85 17.85
CA GLU A 412 16.68 -17.20 16.64
C GLU A 412 15.44 -18.02 16.98
N GLU A 413 14.28 -17.62 16.44
CA GLU A 413 13.03 -18.34 16.61
C GLU A 413 12.51 -18.72 15.21
N VAL A 414 12.42 -20.04 14.94
CA VAL A 414 11.90 -20.57 13.69
C VAL A 414 10.36 -20.54 13.74
N LYS A 415 9.78 -19.34 13.62
CA LYS A 415 8.34 -19.14 13.43
C LYS A 415 8.08 -18.33 12.17
N HIS A 416 6.99 -18.63 11.48
CA HIS A 416 6.58 -17.84 10.32
C HIS A 416 6.18 -16.43 10.79
N ILE A 417 6.78 -15.41 10.15
CA ILE A 417 6.57 -13.97 10.43
C ILE A 417 5.09 -13.58 10.55
N ASN A 418 4.20 -14.30 9.84
CA ASN A 418 2.77 -13.99 9.75
C ASN A 418 1.93 -14.52 10.91
N GLU A 419 2.46 -15.46 11.71
CA GLU A 419 1.72 -16.07 12.83
C GLU A 419 1.74 -15.18 14.07
N LEU A 420 2.76 -14.32 14.20
CA LEU A 420 2.95 -13.42 15.35
C LEU A 420 2.52 -11.98 15.05
N CYS A 421 2.69 -11.52 13.80
CA CYS A 421 2.26 -10.19 13.36
C CYS A 421 1.67 -10.27 11.94
N PRO A 422 0.58 -9.54 11.64
CA PRO A 422 0.06 -9.46 10.29
C PRO A 422 1.10 -8.88 9.31
N LYS A 423 1.16 -9.41 8.07
CA LYS A 423 1.95 -8.81 6.99
C LYS A 423 1.43 -7.42 6.69
N HIS A 424 2.23 -6.41 6.99
CA HIS A 424 1.84 -5.03 6.77
C HIS A 424 1.91 -4.64 5.28
N PRO A 425 1.00 -3.78 4.80
CA PRO A 425 0.97 -3.32 3.40
C PRO A 425 2.28 -2.72 2.88
N HIS A 426 3.15 -2.22 3.78
CA HIS A 426 4.48 -1.72 3.43
C HIS A 426 5.43 -2.78 2.89
N MET A 427 5.24 -4.06 3.23
CA MET A 427 6.17 -5.15 2.92
C MET A 427 5.90 -5.86 1.59
N GLY A 428 4.88 -5.44 0.83
CA GLY A 428 4.38 -6.20 -0.34
C GLY A 428 4.12 -5.41 -1.62
N LEU A 429 4.59 -4.16 -1.75
CA LEU A 429 4.27 -3.27 -2.88
C LEU A 429 5.45 -2.51 -3.48
#